data_AF-A0A0H4PJC4-F1
#
_entry.id   AF-A0A0H4PJC4-F1
#
_cell.length_a   1.000
_cell.length_b   1.000
_cell.length_c   1.000
_cell.angle_alpha   90.00
_cell.angle_beta   90.00
_cell.angle_gamma   90.00
#
_symmetry.space_group_name_H-M   'P 1'
#
loop_
_entity.id
_entity.type
_entity.pdbx_description
1 polymer ?
#
loop_
_entity_poly.entity_id
_entity_poly.type
_entity_poly.pdbx_seq_one_letter_code
_entity_poly.pdbx_strand_id
1 'polypeptide(L)'
;MRKLLLIFLLSLPAQLMAQGTVRMFGFFPEFQIGIKATEKLKIIGKIESQHGMAEKFEGKDLDVGYFHNLTDFQGFLGTKVNPFIDIAAGYQYRVNSRGDNSHRTIQQISILQLPGNYKIGHRIRADQTYAPFEKNDYRLRYRISFELPIEGKSLDPGEFYLVFSDEVLYSYQAGESGVENRVVASLGHLSKEKQKFQAGIDYRTDRFFDPDLRHRTWFKFGWYLNF
;
A
#
# COMPACT_ATOMS: atom_id res chain seq x y z
N MET A 1 14.82 25.95 8.96
CA MET A 1 13.49 25.37 9.31
C MET A 1 13.18 24.10 8.51
N ARG A 2 13.26 24.09 7.17
CA ARG A 2 12.97 22.92 6.32
C ARG A 2 13.84 21.67 6.58
N LYS A 3 15.14 21.85 6.91
CA LYS A 3 16.06 20.76 7.28
C LYS A 3 15.77 20.15 8.67
N LEU A 4 15.36 20.98 9.64
CA LEU A 4 14.96 20.53 10.98
C LEU A 4 13.64 19.76 10.93
N LEU A 5 12.71 20.17 10.06
CA LEU A 5 11.45 19.46 9.83
C LEU A 5 11.67 18.07 9.22
N LEU A 6 12.63 17.95 8.30
CA LEU A 6 13.06 16.66 7.72
C LEU A 6 13.72 15.74 8.75
N ILE A 7 14.59 16.27 9.61
CA ILE A 7 15.19 15.51 10.72
C ILE A 7 14.11 15.06 11.71
N PHE A 8 13.14 15.93 12.03
CA PHE A 8 12.01 15.61 12.89
C PHE A 8 11.13 14.50 12.29
N LEU A 9 10.76 14.61 11.00
CA LEU A 9 10.03 13.57 10.25
C LEU A 9 10.79 12.23 10.16
N LEU A 10 12.12 12.27 10.05
CA LEU A 10 12.98 11.07 10.06
C LEU A 10 13.14 10.46 11.46
N SER A 11 12.94 11.25 12.53
CA SER A 11 13.05 10.80 13.94
C SER A 11 11.73 10.29 14.54
N LEU A 12 10.60 10.68 13.98
CA LEU A 12 9.25 10.21 14.37
C LEU A 12 9.13 8.66 14.40
N PRO A 13 9.68 7.91 13.43
CA PRO A 13 9.70 6.45 13.49
C PRO A 13 10.44 5.91 14.73
N ALA A 14 11.51 6.57 15.18
CA ALA A 14 12.32 6.13 16.32
C ALA A 14 11.64 6.38 17.66
N GLN A 15 10.91 7.48 17.82
CA GLN A 15 10.14 7.76 19.04
C GLN A 15 8.91 6.86 19.17
N LEU A 16 8.33 6.46 18.03
CA LEU A 16 7.30 5.42 18.02
C LEU A 16 7.82 4.06 18.46
N MET A 17 9.14 3.79 18.52
CA MET A 17 9.77 2.50 18.93
C MET A 17 9.75 2.18 20.43
N ALA A 18 9.29 3.10 21.28
CA ALA A 18 9.48 3.01 22.73
C ALA A 18 8.32 2.40 23.54
N GLN A 19 7.24 1.94 22.90
CA GLN A 19 6.10 1.30 23.59
C GLN A 19 6.12 -0.22 23.36
N GLY A 20 5.82 -1.01 24.39
CA GLY A 20 5.94 -2.48 24.47
C GLY A 20 5.00 -3.29 23.57
N THR A 21 4.91 -2.96 22.30
CA THR A 21 4.01 -3.53 21.28
C THR A 21 4.78 -4.42 20.30
N VAL A 22 4.09 -5.39 19.68
CA VAL A 22 4.67 -6.22 18.60
C VAL A 22 5.05 -5.34 17.41
N ARG A 23 6.27 -5.50 16.88
CA ARG A 23 6.82 -4.65 15.82
C ARG A 23 7.52 -5.47 14.75
N MET A 24 7.40 -5.03 13.50
CA MET A 24 8.11 -5.62 12.37
C MET A 24 8.69 -4.53 11.47
N PHE A 25 9.92 -4.75 11.00
CA PHE A 25 10.61 -3.91 10.02
C PHE A 25 11.07 -4.73 8.83
N GLY A 26 11.02 -4.16 7.62
CA GLY A 26 11.53 -4.84 6.43
C GLY A 26 11.41 -4.05 5.13
N PHE A 27 11.54 -4.76 4.02
CA PHE A 27 11.46 -4.25 2.65
C PHE A 27 10.18 -4.67 1.94
N PHE A 28 9.66 -3.78 1.09
CA PHE A 28 8.44 -4.02 0.32
C PHE A 28 8.59 -3.61 -1.16
N PRO A 29 9.25 -4.43 -1.98
CA PRO A 29 9.21 -4.33 -3.44
C PRO A 29 7.80 -4.40 -4.01
N GLU A 30 7.52 -3.52 -4.97
CA GLU A 30 6.31 -3.49 -5.78
C GLU A 30 6.65 -3.25 -7.25
N PHE A 31 6.01 -4.01 -8.15
CA PHE A 31 6.04 -3.76 -9.58
C PHE A 31 4.61 -3.82 -10.14
N GLN A 32 4.27 -2.86 -11.00
CA GLN A 32 2.95 -2.77 -11.62
C GLN A 32 3.08 -2.45 -13.11
N ILE A 33 2.32 -3.18 -13.93
CA ILE A 33 2.15 -2.90 -15.35
C ILE A 33 0.67 -2.67 -15.65
N GLY A 34 0.36 -1.58 -16.33
CA GLY A 34 -0.97 -1.27 -16.86
C GLY A 34 -0.96 -1.24 -18.38
N ILE A 35 -1.96 -1.84 -19.02
CA ILE A 35 -2.13 -1.85 -20.48
C ILE A 35 -3.54 -1.37 -20.81
N LYS A 36 -3.66 -0.38 -21.70
CA LYS A 36 -4.95 0.02 -22.28
C LYS A 36 -5.29 -0.90 -23.46
N ALA A 37 -5.97 -2.01 -23.18
CA ALA A 37 -6.34 -3.01 -24.18
C ALA A 37 -7.35 -2.49 -25.21
N THR A 38 -8.30 -1.65 -24.78
CA THR A 38 -9.23 -0.93 -25.67
C THR A 38 -9.52 0.47 -25.12
N GLU A 39 -10.35 1.27 -25.80
CA GLU A 39 -10.78 2.56 -25.27
C GLU A 39 -11.43 2.47 -23.88
N LYS A 40 -12.15 1.37 -23.63
CA LYS A 40 -12.91 1.15 -22.39
C LYS A 40 -12.30 0.12 -21.46
N LEU A 41 -11.33 -0.68 -21.90
CA LEU A 41 -10.73 -1.75 -21.09
C LEU A 41 -9.27 -1.45 -20.75
N LYS A 42 -8.97 -1.42 -19.45
CA LYS A 42 -7.63 -1.40 -18.88
C LYS A 42 -7.36 -2.72 -18.19
N ILE A 43 -6.19 -3.30 -18.44
CA ILE A 43 -5.68 -4.49 -17.75
C ILE A 43 -4.52 -4.04 -16.85
N ILE A 44 -4.47 -4.50 -15.61
CA ILE A 44 -3.39 -4.16 -14.67
C ILE A 44 -2.87 -5.45 -14.04
N GLY A 45 -1.58 -5.70 -14.17
CA GLY A 45 -0.85 -6.71 -13.42
C GLY A 45 0.00 -6.06 -12.34
N LYS A 46 0.06 -6.67 -11.16
CA LYS A 46 0.83 -6.17 -10.03
C LYS A 46 1.44 -7.31 -9.22
N ILE A 47 2.70 -7.14 -8.82
CA ILE A 47 3.39 -8.00 -7.87
C ILE A 47 3.90 -7.17 -6.69
N GLU A 48 3.74 -7.70 -5.47
CA GLU A 48 4.08 -7.05 -4.21
C GLU A 48 4.70 -8.11 -3.30
N SER A 49 5.90 -7.91 -2.76
CA SER A 49 6.55 -8.89 -1.86
C SER A 49 7.04 -8.24 -0.58
N GLN A 50 6.81 -8.89 0.56
CA GLN A 50 7.21 -8.41 1.89
C GLN A 50 8.34 -9.26 2.44
N HIS A 51 9.44 -8.60 2.78
CA HIS A 51 10.67 -9.22 3.29
C HIS A 51 11.03 -8.59 4.64
N GLY A 52 10.84 -9.33 5.74
CA GLY A 52 11.18 -8.88 7.07
C GLY A 52 12.69 -8.96 7.36
N MET A 53 13.15 -8.08 8.25
CA MET A 53 14.56 -7.99 8.69
C MET A 53 14.71 -7.94 10.20
N ALA A 54 13.69 -7.45 10.89
CA ALA A 54 13.66 -7.44 12.34
C ALA A 54 12.23 -7.54 12.82
N GLU A 55 12.03 -8.30 13.90
CA GLU A 55 10.76 -8.38 14.60
C GLU A 55 10.97 -8.38 16.11
N LYS A 56 10.04 -7.74 16.81
CA LYS A 56 10.00 -7.73 18.28
C LYS A 56 8.62 -8.15 18.70
N PHE A 57 8.52 -9.20 19.48
CA PHE A 57 7.28 -9.60 20.14
C PHE A 57 7.24 -9.03 21.56
N GLU A 58 6.03 -8.90 22.10
CA GLU A 58 5.87 -8.49 23.50
C GLU A 58 6.58 -9.48 24.44
N GLY A 59 7.30 -8.95 25.43
CA GLY A 59 8.08 -9.76 26.38
C GLY A 59 9.31 -10.48 25.81
N LYS A 60 9.67 -10.26 24.53
CA LYS A 60 10.86 -10.83 23.89
C LYS A 60 11.87 -9.77 23.46
N ASP A 61 13.12 -10.19 23.37
CA ASP A 61 14.19 -9.40 22.76
C ASP A 61 13.95 -9.22 21.25
N LEU A 62 14.61 -8.21 20.68
CA LEU A 62 14.57 -7.94 19.25
C LEU A 62 15.25 -9.10 18.50
N ASP A 63 14.50 -9.76 17.62
CA ASP A 63 15.04 -10.75 16.69
C ASP A 63 15.43 -10.05 15.39
N VAL A 64 16.67 -10.23 14.95
CA VAL A 64 17.22 -9.63 13.73
C VAL A 64 17.60 -10.75 12.79
N GLY A 65 16.90 -10.83 11.67
CA GLY A 65 17.06 -11.89 10.69
C GLY A 65 16.19 -11.64 9.47
N TYR A 66 16.67 -12.13 8.33
CA TYR A 66 15.88 -12.08 7.11
C TYR A 66 14.79 -13.15 7.14
N PHE A 67 13.56 -12.76 6.80
CA PHE A 67 12.48 -13.70 6.53
C PHE A 67 11.57 -13.19 5.42
N HIS A 68 11.02 -14.12 4.63
CA HIS A 68 9.95 -13.81 3.70
C HIS A 68 8.61 -13.86 4.43
N ASN A 69 7.77 -12.83 4.26
CA ASN A 69 6.45 -12.78 4.89
C ASN A 69 5.37 -13.26 3.91
N LEU A 70 5.26 -12.58 2.76
CA LEU A 70 4.29 -12.91 1.72
C LEU A 70 4.66 -12.32 0.38
N THR A 71 4.13 -12.92 -0.69
CA THR A 71 4.13 -12.38 -2.06
C THR A 71 2.71 -12.36 -2.61
N ASP A 72 2.29 -11.22 -3.11
CA ASP A 72 1.00 -10.98 -3.73
C ASP A 72 1.15 -10.85 -5.24
N PHE A 73 0.42 -11.66 -5.98
CA PHE A 73 0.19 -11.52 -7.41
C PHE A 73 -1.25 -11.04 -7.62
N GLN A 74 -1.41 -9.90 -8.29
CA GLN A 74 -2.71 -9.26 -8.49
C GLN A 74 -2.95 -8.97 -9.97
N GLY A 75 -4.16 -9.22 -10.43
CA GLY A 75 -4.66 -8.86 -11.76
C GLY A 75 -5.95 -8.07 -11.64
N PHE A 76 -6.12 -7.02 -12.45
CA PHE A 76 -7.33 -6.22 -12.50
C PHE A 76 -7.79 -5.97 -13.93
N LEU A 77 -9.11 -5.94 -14.10
CA LEU A 77 -9.80 -5.41 -15.26
C LEU A 77 -10.53 -4.14 -14.82
N GLY A 78 -10.31 -3.03 -15.53
CA GLY A 78 -10.90 -1.74 -15.20
C GLY A 78 -11.47 -1.02 -16.41
N THR A 79 -12.44 -0.15 -16.15
CA THR A 79 -13.03 0.73 -17.14
C THR A 79 -13.21 2.14 -16.59
N LYS A 80 -13.09 3.14 -17.47
CA LYS A 80 -13.33 4.54 -17.14
C LYS A 80 -14.80 4.84 -17.26
N VAL A 81 -15.43 5.29 -16.18
CA VAL A 81 -16.80 5.82 -16.23
C VAL A 81 -16.78 7.23 -16.79
N ASN A 82 -15.82 8.04 -16.36
CA ASN A 82 -15.53 9.37 -16.88
C ASN A 82 -14.04 9.71 -16.62
N PRO A 83 -13.53 10.90 -16.97
CA PRO A 83 -12.13 11.26 -16.75
C PRO A 83 -11.64 11.21 -15.30
N PHE A 84 -12.56 11.22 -14.33
CA PHE A 84 -12.29 11.30 -12.89
C PHE A 84 -12.67 10.03 -12.13
N ILE A 85 -13.45 9.12 -12.72
CA ILE A 85 -13.97 7.92 -12.03
C ILE A 85 -13.62 6.67 -12.84
N ASP A 86 -12.93 5.75 -12.19
CA ASP A 86 -12.61 4.42 -12.70
C ASP A 86 -13.24 3.34 -11.81
N ILE A 87 -13.76 2.29 -12.43
CA ILE A 87 -14.21 1.08 -11.73
C ILE A 87 -13.34 -0.11 -12.15
N ALA A 88 -13.06 -1.01 -11.23
CA ALA A 88 -12.27 -2.20 -11.50
C ALA A 88 -12.70 -3.41 -10.68
N ALA A 89 -12.61 -4.58 -11.30
CA ALA A 89 -12.66 -5.87 -10.64
C ALA A 89 -11.28 -6.51 -10.71
N GLY A 90 -10.90 -7.26 -9.68
CA GLY A 90 -9.60 -7.88 -9.62
C GLY A 90 -9.56 -9.18 -8.85
N TYR A 91 -8.44 -9.86 -8.99
CA TYR A 91 -8.13 -11.10 -8.34
C TYR A 91 -6.69 -11.06 -7.82
N GLN A 92 -6.50 -11.62 -6.64
CA GLN A 92 -5.21 -11.73 -5.98
C GLN A 92 -4.95 -13.19 -5.60
N TYR A 93 -3.75 -13.67 -5.90
CA TYR A 93 -3.18 -14.88 -5.34
C TYR A 93 -2.03 -14.48 -4.41
N ARG A 94 -2.10 -14.89 -3.15
CA ARG A 94 -1.09 -14.63 -2.14
C ARG A 94 -0.38 -15.93 -1.79
N VAL A 95 0.95 -15.89 -1.89
CA VAL A 95 1.84 -16.91 -1.35
C VAL A 95 2.33 -16.43 0.01
N ASN A 96 2.07 -17.18 1.08
CA ASN A 96 2.63 -16.88 2.40
C ASN A 96 3.84 -17.81 2.68
N SER A 97 4.66 -17.47 3.66
CA SER A 97 5.82 -18.29 4.04
C SER A 97 5.47 -19.59 4.77
N ARG A 98 4.23 -19.75 5.23
CA ARG A 98 3.73 -20.94 5.95
C ARG A 98 3.11 -22.00 5.04
N GLY A 99 2.89 -21.69 3.75
CA GLY A 99 2.20 -22.53 2.78
C GLY A 99 0.68 -22.33 2.70
N ASP A 100 0.08 -21.50 3.57
CA ASP A 100 -1.36 -21.19 3.57
C ASP A 100 -1.65 -20.10 2.53
N ASN A 101 -1.54 -20.49 1.26
CA ASN A 101 -1.81 -19.59 0.15
C ASN A 101 -3.28 -19.18 0.13
N SER A 102 -3.56 -17.95 -0.25
CA SER A 102 -4.93 -17.42 -0.26
C SER A 102 -5.29 -16.79 -1.60
N HIS A 103 -6.59 -16.84 -1.87
CA HIS A 103 -7.21 -16.26 -3.04
C HIS A 103 -8.07 -15.08 -2.58
N ARG A 104 -8.10 -14.00 -3.36
CA ARG A 104 -8.94 -12.84 -3.02
C ARG A 104 -9.59 -12.26 -4.25
N THR A 105 -10.90 -12.04 -4.18
CA THR A 105 -11.65 -11.27 -5.17
C THR A 105 -11.75 -9.82 -4.71
N ILE A 106 -11.66 -8.89 -5.64
CA ILE A 106 -11.54 -7.45 -5.36
C ILE A 106 -12.49 -6.67 -6.26
N GLN A 107 -13.21 -5.72 -5.68
CA GLN A 107 -14.01 -4.71 -6.38
C GLN A 107 -13.53 -3.34 -5.93
N GLN A 108 -13.39 -2.39 -6.86
CA GLN A 108 -12.81 -1.10 -6.56
C GLN A 108 -13.42 0.02 -7.37
N ILE A 109 -13.59 1.17 -6.72
CA ILE A 109 -13.89 2.45 -7.35
C ILE A 109 -12.75 3.40 -7.01
N SER A 110 -12.21 4.09 -8.02
CA SER A 110 -11.20 5.14 -7.86
C SER A 110 -11.79 6.47 -8.33
N ILE A 111 -11.60 7.52 -7.55
CA ILE A 111 -12.06 8.88 -7.86
C ILE A 111 -10.85 9.82 -7.82
N LEU A 112 -10.66 10.63 -8.85
CA LEU A 112 -9.56 11.57 -9.01
C LEU A 112 -10.09 13.01 -8.93
N GLN A 113 -9.46 13.82 -8.08
CA GLN A 113 -9.64 15.27 -8.03
C GLN A 113 -8.33 15.96 -8.39
N LEU A 114 -8.42 17.06 -9.15
CA LEU A 114 -7.27 17.80 -9.67
C LEU A 114 -7.32 19.29 -9.25
N PRO A 115 -7.26 19.61 -7.94
CA PRO A 115 -7.21 21.00 -7.48
C PRO A 115 -5.87 21.65 -7.79
N GLY A 116 -5.81 22.43 -8.87
CA GLY A 116 -4.64 23.25 -9.19
C GLY A 116 -3.39 22.41 -9.47
N ASN A 117 -2.42 22.44 -8.55
CA ASN A 117 -1.09 21.86 -8.73
C ASN A 117 -0.85 20.52 -8.02
N TYR A 118 -1.88 19.88 -7.46
CA TYR A 118 -1.77 18.58 -6.83
C TYR A 118 -2.95 17.69 -7.20
N LYS A 119 -2.78 16.37 -7.01
CA LYS A 119 -3.83 15.38 -7.27
C LYS A 119 -4.29 14.78 -5.95
N ILE A 120 -5.60 14.66 -5.78
CA ILE A 120 -6.20 13.88 -4.70
C ILE A 120 -6.85 12.64 -5.32
N GLY A 121 -6.43 11.47 -4.86
CA GLY A 121 -7.01 10.19 -5.24
C GLY A 121 -7.80 9.61 -4.09
N HIS A 122 -9.06 9.28 -4.32
CA HIS A 122 -9.88 8.48 -3.41
C HIS A 122 -10.02 7.07 -3.99
N ARG A 123 -10.02 6.06 -3.12
CA ARG A 123 -10.22 4.68 -3.52
C ARG A 123 -11.04 3.95 -2.49
N ILE A 124 -12.17 3.41 -2.92
CA ILE A 124 -12.99 2.50 -2.13
C ILE A 124 -12.77 1.10 -2.70
N ARG A 125 -12.46 0.14 -1.84
CA ARG A 125 -12.23 -1.25 -2.23
C ARG A 125 -12.97 -2.18 -1.29
N ALA A 126 -13.72 -3.12 -1.86
CA ALA A 126 -14.26 -4.28 -1.15
C ALA A 126 -13.53 -5.53 -1.62
N ASP A 127 -13.12 -6.39 -0.70
CA ASP A 127 -12.47 -7.64 -1.04
C ASP A 127 -12.89 -8.80 -0.12
N GLN A 128 -12.88 -10.01 -0.69
CA GLN A 128 -13.17 -11.25 0.01
C GLN A 128 -12.00 -12.20 -0.15
N THR A 129 -11.44 -12.67 0.96
CA THR A 129 -10.29 -13.59 0.98
C THR A 129 -10.75 -14.99 1.34
N TYR A 130 -10.23 -15.98 0.61
CA TYR A 130 -10.45 -17.41 0.79
C TYR A 130 -9.10 -18.06 1.11
N ALA A 131 -9.02 -18.76 2.25
CA ALA A 131 -7.82 -19.46 2.69
C ALA A 131 -8.18 -20.90 3.14
N PRO A 132 -7.28 -21.89 3.00
CA PRO A 132 -7.61 -23.31 3.24
C PRO A 132 -8.11 -23.65 4.65
N PHE A 133 -7.65 -22.93 5.67
CA PHE A 133 -7.90 -23.26 7.09
C PHE A 133 -8.56 -22.12 7.87
N GLU A 134 -9.03 -21.08 7.19
CA GLU A 134 -9.69 -19.94 7.83
C GLU A 134 -11.06 -19.69 7.20
N LYS A 135 -11.99 -19.12 7.99
CA LYS A 135 -13.23 -18.61 7.43
C LYS A 135 -12.94 -17.41 6.52
N ASN A 136 -13.82 -17.19 5.56
CA ASN A 136 -13.72 -16.06 4.63
C ASN A 136 -13.58 -14.73 5.40
N ASP A 137 -12.60 -13.93 4.98
CA ASP A 137 -12.35 -12.58 5.49
C ASP A 137 -12.92 -11.56 4.50
N TYR A 138 -13.81 -10.70 5.00
CA TYR A 138 -14.45 -9.64 4.23
C TYR A 138 -13.86 -8.31 4.65
N ARG A 139 -13.34 -7.55 3.68
CA ARG A 139 -12.67 -6.27 3.95
C ARG A 139 -13.29 -5.14 3.15
N LEU A 140 -13.45 -3.99 3.81
CA LEU A 140 -13.79 -2.72 3.20
C LEU A 140 -12.65 -1.74 3.48
N ARG A 141 -12.18 -1.06 2.44
CA ARG A 141 -11.04 -0.14 2.52
C ARG A 141 -11.39 1.18 1.89
N TYR A 142 -11.00 2.26 2.56
CA TYR A 142 -10.98 3.59 2.00
C TYR A 142 -9.57 4.14 2.06
N ARG A 143 -9.06 4.61 0.92
CA ARG A 143 -7.77 5.30 0.82
C ARG A 143 -7.95 6.68 0.25
N ILE A 144 -7.30 7.65 0.88
CA ILE A 144 -7.04 8.98 0.33
C ILE A 144 -5.54 9.12 0.03
N SER A 145 -5.20 9.71 -1.11
CA SER A 145 -3.80 9.93 -1.52
C SER A 145 -3.61 11.31 -2.12
N PHE A 146 -2.47 11.93 -1.84
CA PHE A 146 -2.05 13.22 -2.38
C PHE A 146 -0.77 13.02 -3.21
N GLU A 147 -0.76 13.52 -4.45
CA GLU A 147 0.42 13.56 -5.33
C GLU A 147 0.77 15.03 -5.58
N LEU A 148 1.96 15.46 -5.15
CA LEU A 148 2.45 16.83 -5.25
C LEU A 148 3.75 16.87 -6.07
N PRO A 149 3.78 17.54 -7.24
CA PRO A 149 5.02 17.83 -7.96
C PRO A 149 5.95 18.71 -7.11
N ILE A 150 7.25 18.43 -7.12
CA ILE A 150 8.23 19.22 -6.34
C ILE A 150 8.71 20.43 -7.14
N GLU A 151 8.89 20.27 -8.45
CA GLU A 151 9.52 21.27 -9.31
C GLU A 151 8.54 22.23 -10.00
N GLY A 152 7.23 21.93 -10.03
CA GLY A 152 6.29 22.64 -10.90
C GLY A 152 4.83 22.65 -10.49
N LYS A 153 3.98 23.14 -11.42
CA LYS A 153 2.51 23.14 -11.27
C LYS A 153 1.87 21.83 -11.77
N SER A 154 2.56 21.10 -12.62
CA SER A 154 2.24 19.76 -13.09
C SER A 154 3.39 18.83 -12.76
N LEU A 155 3.14 17.51 -12.82
CA LEU A 155 4.20 16.52 -12.75
C LEU A 155 4.64 16.20 -14.18
N ASP A 156 5.77 16.75 -14.59
CA ASP A 156 6.31 16.61 -15.94
C ASP A 156 7.40 15.52 -16.02
N PRO A 157 7.66 14.94 -17.21
CA PRO A 157 8.69 13.90 -17.35
C PRO A 157 10.08 14.42 -16.98
N GLY A 158 10.75 13.73 -16.06
CA GLY A 158 12.04 14.08 -15.48
C GLY A 158 11.94 14.67 -14.06
N GLU A 159 10.74 14.92 -13.54
CA GLU A 159 10.54 15.59 -12.25
C GLU A 159 10.33 14.62 -11.08
N PHE A 160 10.56 15.13 -9.88
CA PHE A 160 10.25 14.44 -8.65
C PHE A 160 8.88 14.88 -8.11
N TYR A 161 8.28 14.02 -7.31
CA TYR A 161 7.00 14.29 -6.68
C TYR A 161 6.92 13.60 -5.32
N LEU A 162 6.09 14.14 -4.44
CA LEU A 162 5.76 13.50 -3.17
C LEU A 162 4.42 12.78 -3.31
N VAL A 163 4.34 11.61 -2.68
CA VAL A 163 3.10 10.88 -2.49
C VAL A 163 2.88 10.68 -1.00
N PHE A 164 1.71 11.09 -0.53
CA PHE A 164 1.23 10.75 0.81
C PHE A 164 -0.10 10.01 0.67
N SER A 165 -0.33 8.95 1.44
CA SER A 165 -1.63 8.30 1.48
C SER A 165 -1.94 7.74 2.85
N ASP A 166 -3.22 7.80 3.20
CA ASP A 166 -3.79 7.13 4.37
C ASP A 166 -4.87 6.16 3.90
N GLU A 167 -4.85 4.93 4.41
CA GLU A 167 -5.81 3.87 4.13
C GLU A 167 -6.34 3.29 5.43
N VAL A 168 -7.65 3.41 5.64
CA VAL A 168 -8.38 2.74 6.73
C VAL A 168 -9.00 1.47 6.16
N LEU A 169 -8.82 0.36 6.87
CA LEU A 169 -9.34 -0.94 6.52
C LEU A 169 -10.22 -1.46 7.65
N TYR A 170 -11.45 -1.83 7.32
CA TYR A 170 -12.31 -2.64 8.16
C TYR A 170 -12.25 -4.09 7.68
N SER A 171 -12.08 -5.03 8.61
CA SER A 171 -12.12 -6.48 8.34
C SER A 171 -13.18 -7.15 9.19
N TYR A 172 -13.86 -8.14 8.63
CA TYR A 172 -14.79 -9.02 9.34
C TYR A 172 -14.52 -10.48 8.95
N GLN A 173 -14.20 -11.30 9.96
CA GLN A 173 -13.87 -12.70 9.79
C GLN A 173 -14.40 -13.49 10.99
N ALA A 174 -15.10 -14.59 10.74
CA ALA A 174 -15.54 -15.53 11.77
C ALA A 174 -16.41 -14.97 12.92
N GLY A 175 -17.03 -13.79 12.78
CA GLY A 175 -17.80 -13.13 13.84
C GLY A 175 -17.03 -12.02 14.56
N GLU A 176 -15.75 -11.85 14.22
CA GLU A 176 -14.89 -10.81 14.77
C GLU A 176 -14.65 -9.70 13.75
N SER A 177 -14.57 -8.46 14.24
CA SER A 177 -14.28 -7.30 13.42
C SER A 177 -13.00 -6.61 13.88
N GLY A 178 -12.28 -6.02 12.94
CA GLY A 178 -11.05 -5.28 13.19
C GLY A 178 -10.98 -4.03 12.33
N VAL A 179 -10.29 -3.01 12.83
CA VAL A 179 -9.91 -1.83 12.05
C VAL A 179 -8.40 -1.75 12.02
N GLU A 180 -7.84 -1.59 10.84
CA GLU A 180 -6.41 -1.38 10.58
C GLU A 180 -6.24 0.00 9.92
N ASN A 181 -5.08 0.62 10.12
CA ASN A 181 -4.69 1.84 9.41
C ASN A 181 -3.31 1.68 8.76
N ARG A 182 -3.16 2.26 7.57
CA ARG A 182 -1.90 2.29 6.80
C ARG A 182 -1.60 3.70 6.31
N VAL A 183 -0.46 4.22 6.70
CA VAL A 183 0.09 5.49 6.23
C VAL A 183 1.30 5.22 5.34
N VAL A 184 1.32 5.83 4.16
CA VAL A 184 2.45 5.75 3.23
C VAL A 184 2.92 7.15 2.88
N ALA A 185 4.23 7.37 2.96
CA ALA A 185 4.88 8.58 2.47
C ALA A 185 6.02 8.17 1.55
N SER A 186 6.09 8.72 0.34
CA SER A 186 7.09 8.32 -0.67
C SER A 186 7.56 9.49 -1.51
N LEU A 187 8.84 9.45 -1.87
CA LEU A 187 9.41 10.26 -2.94
C LEU A 187 9.30 9.48 -4.25
N GLY A 188 8.73 10.12 -5.26
CA GLY A 188 8.59 9.56 -6.60
C GLY A 188 9.41 10.33 -7.62
N HIS A 189 9.74 9.65 -8.71
CA HIS A 189 10.34 10.23 -9.90
C HIS A 189 9.55 9.78 -11.13
N LEU A 190 9.17 10.72 -12.00
CA LEU A 190 8.57 10.42 -13.29
C LEU A 190 9.69 10.44 -14.33
N SER A 191 10.02 9.30 -14.92
CA SER A 191 11.07 9.23 -15.94
C SER A 191 10.62 9.91 -17.24
N LYS A 192 11.59 10.22 -18.11
CA LYS A 192 11.32 10.77 -19.46
C LYS A 192 10.42 9.86 -20.30
N GLU A 193 10.50 8.56 -20.08
CA GLU A 193 9.66 7.53 -20.71
C GLU A 193 8.32 7.33 -20.01
N LYS A 194 7.93 8.25 -19.10
CA LYS A 194 6.68 8.22 -18.33
C LYS A 194 6.53 7.01 -17.40
N GLN A 195 7.65 6.39 -17.03
CA GLN A 195 7.68 5.37 -15.98
C GLN A 195 7.71 6.05 -14.62
N LYS A 196 6.97 5.52 -13.65
CA LYS A 196 6.99 6.04 -12.28
C LYS A 196 7.84 5.14 -11.38
N PHE A 197 8.78 5.74 -10.67
CA PHE A 197 9.51 5.10 -9.58
C PHE A 197 9.10 5.76 -8.28
N GLN A 198 8.93 5.01 -7.20
CA GLN A 198 8.61 5.53 -5.87
C GLN A 198 9.41 4.78 -4.82
N ALA A 199 9.95 5.49 -3.83
CA ALA A 199 10.58 4.91 -2.66
C ALA A 199 10.14 5.65 -1.39
N GLY A 200 9.89 4.94 -0.30
CA GLY A 200 9.35 5.57 0.91
C GLY A 200 9.06 4.62 2.06
N ILE A 201 8.30 5.12 3.02
CA ILE A 201 7.91 4.40 4.23
C ILE A 201 6.43 4.03 4.15
N ASP A 202 6.14 2.78 4.48
CA ASP A 202 4.79 2.22 4.62
C ASP A 202 4.62 1.74 6.06
N TYR A 203 3.91 2.53 6.86
CA TYR A 203 3.61 2.24 8.25
C TYR A 203 2.20 1.69 8.38
N ARG A 204 2.05 0.61 9.15
CA ARG A 204 0.77 -0.08 9.36
C ARG A 204 0.54 -0.37 10.82
N THR A 205 -0.72 -0.31 11.18
CA THR A 205 -1.27 -0.86 12.42
C THR A 205 -2.11 -2.08 12.05
N ASP A 206 -2.04 -3.10 12.90
CA ASP A 206 -2.96 -4.23 12.82
C ASP A 206 -4.30 -3.87 13.48
N ARG A 207 -5.13 -4.87 13.77
CA ARG A 207 -6.49 -4.67 14.26
C ARG A 207 -6.44 -3.89 15.59
N PHE A 208 -6.99 -2.67 15.63
CA PHE A 208 -6.98 -1.80 16.82
C PHE A 208 -7.68 -2.39 18.06
N PHE A 209 -8.55 -3.39 17.86
CA PHE A 209 -9.26 -4.07 18.94
C PHE A 209 -8.56 -5.36 19.40
N ASP A 210 -7.39 -5.65 18.84
CA ASP A 210 -6.54 -6.75 19.27
C ASP A 210 -5.68 -6.29 20.46
N PRO A 211 -5.65 -7.03 21.58
CA PRO A 211 -4.76 -6.73 22.70
C PRO A 211 -3.29 -6.63 22.27
N ASP A 212 -2.89 -7.35 21.21
CA ASP A 212 -1.52 -7.37 20.70
C ASP A 212 -1.35 -6.44 19.49
N LEU A 213 -1.70 -5.14 19.65
CA LEU A 213 -1.60 -4.16 18.56
C LEU A 213 -0.20 -4.17 17.94
N ARG A 214 -0.11 -4.71 16.72
CA ARG A 214 1.14 -4.84 15.98
C ARG A 214 1.37 -3.64 15.08
N HIS A 215 2.60 -3.14 15.09
CA HIS A 215 3.07 -2.11 14.18
C HIS A 215 4.01 -2.71 13.14
N ARG A 216 3.78 -2.43 11.86
CA ARG A 216 4.64 -2.91 10.77
C ARG A 216 5.14 -1.72 9.97
N THR A 217 6.45 -1.61 9.81
CA THR A 217 7.08 -0.55 9.03
C THR A 217 7.87 -1.16 7.88
N TRP A 218 7.57 -0.75 6.66
CA TRP A 218 8.27 -1.23 5.48
C TRP A 218 8.96 -0.10 4.76
N PHE A 219 10.20 -0.32 4.35
CA PHE A 219 10.82 0.48 3.29
C PHE A 219 10.29 -0.02 1.95
N LYS A 220 9.41 0.77 1.35
CA LYS A 220 8.66 0.41 0.15
C LYS A 220 9.32 1.01 -1.08
N PHE A 221 9.43 0.23 -2.14
CA PHE A 221 9.90 0.70 -3.45
C PHE A 221 9.00 0.15 -4.55
N GLY A 222 8.57 1.02 -5.45
CA GLY A 222 7.59 0.73 -6.48
C GLY A 222 8.05 1.17 -7.85
N TRP A 223 7.86 0.30 -8.85
CA TRP A 223 8.04 0.63 -10.26
C TRP A 223 6.72 0.41 -11.02
N TYR A 224 6.24 1.46 -11.67
CA TYR A 224 4.94 1.49 -12.34
C TYR A 224 5.09 1.86 -13.81
N LEU A 225 4.59 0.98 -14.67
CA LEU A 225 4.55 1.13 -16.11
C LEU A 225 3.09 1.26 -16.57
N ASN A 226 2.82 2.14 -17.53
CA ASN A 226 1.54 2.21 -18.22
C ASN A 226 1.78 2.31 -19.73
N PHE A 227 1.19 1.40 -20.49
CA PHE A 227 1.21 1.33 -21.95
C PHE A 227 -0.19 1.61 -22.51
#